data_AF-A0A2V7PBA9-F1
#
_entry.id   AF-A0A2V7PBA9-F1
#
_cell.length_a   1.000
_cell.length_b   1.000
_cell.length_c   1.000
_cell.angle_alpha   90.00
_cell.angle_beta   90.00
_cell.angle_gamma   90.00
#
_symmetry.space_group_name_H-M   'P 1'
#
loop_
_entity.id
_entity.type
_entity.pdbx_description
1 polymer ?
#
loop_
_entity_poly.entity_id
_entity_poly.type
_entity_poly.pdbx_seq_one_letter_code
_entity_poly.pdbx_strand_id
1 'polypeptide(L)'
;MEACDLERLMKRLFPWLMVVAACGPGVYTRAEVVYAEPADRVYVVPADRVIVVTREVLVQRGYVVYRVENSGPNRIVWARRGDDEVVRIFVTPERERVVVRSIREVHDRGKHRGWVRRDRADDVVADIDVRLRAH
;
A
#
# COMPACT_ATOMS: atom_id res chain seq x y z
N MET A 1 5.45 15.77 38.34
CA MET A 1 4.72 15.42 37.09
C MET A 1 5.66 14.52 36.32
N GLU A 2 5.44 13.22 36.47
CA GLU A 2 6.44 12.16 36.22
C GLU A 2 6.67 11.90 34.73
N ALA A 3 7.90 11.56 34.35
CA ALA A 3 8.31 11.25 32.96
C ALA A 3 7.45 10.15 32.29
N CYS A 4 6.84 9.26 33.09
CA CYS A 4 5.92 8.22 32.62
C CYS A 4 4.62 8.78 31.98
N ASP A 5 4.16 9.97 32.39
CA ASP A 5 2.93 10.56 31.86
C ASP A 5 3.18 11.15 30.47
N LEU A 6 4.36 11.75 30.25
CA LEU A 6 4.77 12.33 28.98
C LEU A 6 4.96 11.25 27.90
N GLU A 7 5.58 10.11 28.22
CA GLU A 7 5.72 8.99 27.29
C GLU A 7 4.38 8.36 26.89
N ARG A 8 3.43 8.31 27.84
CA ARG A 8 2.09 7.75 27.60
C ARG A 8 1.22 8.73 26.79
N LEU A 9 1.38 10.03 27.01
CA LEU A 9 0.80 11.09 26.19
C LEU A 9 1.37 11.06 24.77
N MET A 10 2.70 10.98 24.63
CA MET A 10 3.38 10.88 23.34
C MET A 10 2.95 9.64 22.58
N LYS A 11 2.89 8.45 23.20
CA LYS A 11 2.40 7.22 22.55
C LYS A 11 0.93 7.28 22.12
N ARG A 12 0.09 8.08 22.80
CA ARG A 12 -1.32 8.29 22.44
C ARG A 12 -1.52 9.40 21.39
N LEU A 13 -0.66 10.41 21.37
CA LEU A 13 -0.73 11.55 20.44
C LEU A 13 0.05 11.35 19.14
N PHE A 14 1.08 10.51 19.14
CA PHE A 14 1.88 10.22 17.93
C PHE A 14 1.06 9.70 16.74
N PRO A 15 0.08 8.80 16.93
CA PRO A 15 -0.76 8.35 15.82
C PRO A 15 -1.66 9.46 15.28
N TRP A 16 -2.03 10.44 16.12
CA TRP A 16 -2.95 11.51 15.76
C TRP A 16 -2.26 12.68 15.07
N LEU A 17 -0.99 12.97 15.42
CA LEU A 17 -0.20 14.02 14.77
C LEU A 17 0.24 13.65 13.33
N MET A 18 0.33 12.36 12.99
CA MET A 18 0.74 11.92 11.66
C MET A 18 -0.40 11.86 10.63
N VAL A 19 -1.67 11.96 11.05
CA VAL A 19 -2.84 11.92 10.15
C VAL A 19 -3.02 13.25 9.38
N VAL A 20 -2.43 14.35 9.85
CA VAL A 20 -2.63 15.68 9.25
C VAL A 20 -1.89 15.88 7.92
N ALA A 21 -0.94 15.01 7.56
CA ALA A 21 -0.14 15.18 6.34
C ALA A 21 -0.80 14.62 5.06
N ALA A 22 -1.91 13.87 5.15
CA ALA A 22 -2.49 13.14 4.02
C ALA A 22 -3.50 13.92 3.15
N CYS A 23 -3.76 15.20 3.45
CA CYS A 23 -4.87 15.94 2.81
C CYS A 23 -4.49 16.79 1.59
N GLY A 24 -3.23 16.75 1.15
CA GLY A 24 -2.75 17.54 0.01
C GLY A 24 -2.82 16.80 -1.33
N PRO A 25 -3.11 17.50 -2.45
CA PRO A 25 -2.95 16.93 -3.79
C PRO A 25 -1.51 16.42 -3.99
N GLY A 26 -1.34 15.18 -4.44
CA GLY A 26 -0.03 14.61 -4.72
C GLY A 26 0.70 13.98 -3.53
N VAL A 27 0.14 13.97 -2.32
CA VAL A 27 0.81 13.40 -1.14
C VAL A 27 1.11 11.92 -1.30
N TYR A 28 0.18 11.15 -1.89
CA TYR A 28 0.37 9.72 -2.09
C TYR A 28 1.35 9.38 -3.22
N THR A 29 1.96 10.37 -3.89
CA THR A 29 3.10 10.12 -4.79
C THR A 29 4.24 9.41 -4.05
N ARG A 30 4.42 9.75 -2.77
CA ARG A 30 5.52 9.30 -1.92
C ARG A 30 5.18 7.97 -1.25
N ALA A 31 6.06 6.98 -1.42
CA ALA A 31 5.89 5.67 -0.83
C ALA A 31 5.90 5.72 0.71
N GLU A 32 6.64 6.66 1.28
CA GLU A 32 6.79 6.87 2.72
C GLU A 32 5.46 7.15 3.41
N VAL A 33 4.56 7.87 2.73
CA VAL A 33 3.21 8.13 3.23
C VAL A 33 2.43 6.83 3.35
N VAL A 34 2.50 5.98 2.32
CA VAL A 34 1.80 4.68 2.33
C VAL A 34 2.39 3.74 3.37
N TYR A 35 3.70 3.76 3.60
CA TYR A 35 4.32 2.93 4.64
C TYR A 35 3.86 3.31 6.05
N ALA A 36 3.47 4.56 6.29
CA ALA A 36 2.91 5.01 7.57
C ALA A 36 1.43 4.60 7.78
N GLU A 37 0.73 4.21 6.72
CA GLU A 37 -0.66 3.77 6.81
C GLU A 37 -0.79 2.41 7.51
N PRO A 38 -1.96 2.10 8.10
CA PRO A 38 -2.26 0.75 8.57
C PRO A 38 -2.13 -0.29 7.45
N ALA A 39 -1.64 -1.47 7.80
CA ALA A 39 -1.58 -2.62 6.90
C ALA A 39 -2.99 -3.00 6.40
N ASP A 40 -3.09 -3.43 5.14
CA ASP A 40 -4.30 -4.07 4.63
C ASP A 40 -4.31 -5.55 5.04
N ARG A 41 -3.16 -6.21 4.88
CA ARG A 41 -2.91 -7.62 5.22
C ARG A 41 -1.48 -7.85 5.69
N VAL A 42 -1.28 -8.92 6.45
CA VAL A 42 0.03 -9.37 6.93
C VAL A 42 0.13 -10.88 6.71
N TYR A 43 1.24 -11.34 6.14
CA TYR A 43 1.46 -12.74 5.81
C TYR A 43 2.77 -13.26 6.41
N VAL A 44 2.83 -14.56 6.70
CA VAL A 44 4.06 -15.29 7.11
C VAL A 44 4.52 -16.14 5.92
N VAL A 45 4.97 -15.47 4.85
CA VAL A 45 5.47 -16.10 3.62
C VAL A 45 6.59 -15.23 3.04
N PRO A 46 7.47 -15.77 2.17
CA PRO A 46 8.49 -14.96 1.50
C PRO A 46 7.88 -13.83 0.66
N ALA A 47 8.55 -12.67 0.63
CA ALA A 47 8.10 -11.51 -0.13
C ALA A 47 7.97 -11.80 -1.63
N ASP A 48 8.87 -12.61 -2.19
CA ASP A 48 8.82 -13.01 -3.61
C ASP A 48 7.54 -13.76 -3.95
N ARG A 49 7.03 -14.59 -3.02
CA ARG A 49 5.75 -15.28 -3.18
C ARG A 49 4.59 -14.30 -3.22
N VAL A 50 4.58 -13.30 -2.34
CA VAL A 50 3.57 -12.24 -2.34
C VAL A 50 3.59 -11.48 -3.67
N ILE A 51 4.77 -11.15 -4.21
CA ILE A 51 4.91 -10.44 -5.48
C ILE A 51 4.37 -11.26 -6.65
N VAL A 52 4.71 -12.55 -6.72
CA VAL A 52 4.22 -13.46 -7.77
C VAL A 52 2.70 -13.55 -7.74
N VAL A 53 2.11 -13.85 -6.58
CA VAL A 53 0.65 -13.93 -6.43
C VAL A 53 -0.02 -12.59 -6.75
N THR A 54 0.56 -11.48 -6.31
CA THR A 54 0.05 -10.13 -6.63
C THR A 54 -0.02 -9.90 -8.13
N ARG A 55 1.04 -10.28 -8.87
CA ARG A 55 1.06 -10.16 -10.34
C ARG A 55 -0.01 -11.01 -11.00
N GLU A 56 -0.16 -12.27 -10.57
CA GLU A 56 -1.17 -13.18 -11.10
C GLU A 56 -2.58 -12.63 -10.90
N VAL A 57 -2.91 -12.17 -9.69
CA VAL A 57 -4.21 -11.57 -9.36
C VAL A 57 -4.48 -10.33 -10.19
N LEU A 58 -3.49 -9.44 -10.31
CA LEU A 58 -3.61 -8.21 -11.10
C LEU A 58 -3.88 -8.53 -12.58
N VAL A 59 -3.12 -9.47 -13.17
CA VAL A 59 -3.32 -9.89 -14.57
C VAL A 59 -4.69 -10.54 -14.76
N GLN A 60 -5.11 -11.42 -13.84
CA GLN A 60 -6.42 -12.07 -13.90
C GLN A 60 -7.58 -11.05 -13.85
N ARG A 61 -7.38 -9.93 -13.14
CA ARG A 61 -8.34 -8.81 -13.05
C ARG A 61 -8.27 -7.82 -14.22
N GLY A 62 -7.45 -8.11 -15.25
CA GLY A 62 -7.31 -7.29 -16.44
C GLY A 62 -6.38 -6.09 -16.26
N TYR A 63 -5.55 -6.06 -15.21
CA TYR A 63 -4.50 -5.05 -15.10
C TYR A 63 -3.25 -5.47 -15.88
N VAL A 64 -2.56 -4.47 -16.43
CA VAL A 64 -1.20 -4.60 -16.95
C VAL A 64 -0.23 -4.16 -15.86
N VAL A 65 0.56 -5.10 -15.35
CA VAL A 65 1.69 -4.80 -14.45
C VAL A 65 2.85 -4.27 -15.29
N TYR A 66 3.15 -2.97 -15.17
CA TYR A 66 4.15 -2.31 -16.02
C TYR A 66 5.45 -1.99 -15.29
N ARG A 67 5.47 -2.07 -13.94
CA ARG A 67 6.68 -1.86 -13.15
C ARG A 67 6.57 -2.62 -11.83
N VAL A 68 7.66 -3.28 -11.46
CA VAL A 68 7.92 -3.65 -10.06
C VAL A 68 9.16 -2.90 -9.63
N GLU A 69 8.96 -1.99 -8.68
CA GLU A 69 9.99 -1.06 -8.22
C GLU A 69 10.61 -1.57 -6.92
N ASN A 70 11.94 -1.45 -6.82
CA ASN A 70 12.69 -1.77 -5.61
C ASN A 70 12.89 -0.49 -4.80
N SER A 71 12.45 -0.48 -3.55
CA SER A 71 12.67 0.61 -2.60
C SER A 71 13.35 0.03 -1.35
N GLY A 72 14.67 -0.14 -1.45
CA GLY A 72 15.44 -0.93 -0.47
C GLY A 72 14.89 -2.36 -0.36
N PRO A 73 14.50 -2.83 0.84
CA PRO A 73 13.87 -4.14 1.01
C PRO A 73 12.43 -4.19 0.49
N ASN A 74 11.78 -3.04 0.32
CA ASN A 74 10.38 -2.96 -0.10
C ASN A 74 10.25 -3.14 -1.61
N ARG A 75 9.06 -3.57 -2.03
CA ARG A 75 8.68 -3.73 -3.42
C ARG A 75 7.36 -3.03 -3.68
N ILE A 76 7.26 -2.32 -4.79
CA ILE A 76 6.03 -1.64 -5.20
C ILE A 76 5.63 -2.20 -6.57
N VAL A 77 4.49 -2.88 -6.62
CA VAL A 77 3.92 -3.39 -7.87
C VAL A 77 2.98 -2.33 -8.42
N TRP A 78 3.34 -1.78 -9.58
CA TRP A 78 2.55 -0.80 -10.31
C TRP A 78 1.78 -1.49 -11.43
N ALA A 79 0.47 -1.27 -11.44
CA ALA A 79 -0.40 -1.86 -12.43
C ALA A 79 -1.47 -0.88 -12.88
N ARG A 80 -1.87 -0.97 -14.16
CA ARG A 80 -2.91 -0.11 -14.74
C ARG A 80 -4.02 -0.93 -15.38
N ARG A 81 -5.24 -0.42 -15.39
CA ARG A 81 -6.38 -1.00 -16.10
C ARG A 81 -7.11 0.09 -16.87
N GLY A 82 -7.16 -0.05 -18.19
CA GLY A 82 -7.56 1.05 -19.07
C GLY A 82 -6.63 2.27 -18.95
N ASP A 83 -7.14 3.44 -19.29
CA ASP A 83 -6.37 4.69 -19.33
C ASP A 83 -6.40 5.47 -17.99
N ASP A 84 -7.39 5.18 -17.14
CA ASP A 84 -7.66 6.00 -15.96
C ASP A 84 -7.31 5.32 -14.64
N GLU A 85 -7.28 3.98 -14.55
CA GLU A 85 -7.08 3.29 -13.28
C GLU A 85 -5.64 2.81 -13.08
N VAL A 86 -5.03 3.20 -11.96
CA VAL A 86 -3.73 2.71 -11.51
C VAL A 86 -3.84 2.18 -10.09
N VAL A 87 -3.28 1.00 -9.86
CA VAL A 87 -3.14 0.40 -8.53
C VAL A 87 -1.66 0.26 -8.22
N ARG A 88 -1.32 0.56 -6.96
CA ARG A 88 0.00 0.26 -6.39
C ARG A 88 -0.17 -0.67 -5.20
N ILE A 89 0.52 -1.81 -5.25
CA ILE A 89 0.60 -2.76 -4.15
C ILE A 89 2.00 -2.68 -3.54
N PHE A 90 2.06 -2.34 -2.26
CA PHE A 90 3.29 -2.18 -1.49
C PHE A 90 3.50 -3.46 -0.68
N VAL A 91 4.64 -4.10 -0.91
CA VAL A 91 5.08 -5.32 -0.24
C VAL A 91 6.29 -4.97 0.61
N THR A 92 6.11 -4.99 1.92
CA THR A 92 7.12 -4.57 2.90
C THR A 92 7.51 -5.76 3.77
N PRO A 93 8.72 -6.32 3.58
CA PRO A 93 9.24 -7.36 4.46
C PRO A 93 9.53 -6.78 5.85
N GLU A 94 8.96 -7.39 6.89
CA GLU A 94 9.15 -7.05 8.30
C GLU A 94 9.53 -8.31 9.10
N ARG A 95 10.85 -8.53 9.25
CA ARG A 95 11.40 -9.74 9.89
C ARG A 95 10.89 -11.01 9.19
N GLU A 96 10.06 -11.80 9.87
CA GLU A 96 9.48 -13.05 9.38
C GLU A 96 8.15 -12.85 8.65
N ARG A 97 7.65 -11.61 8.60
CA ARG A 97 6.34 -11.27 8.05
C ARG A 97 6.49 -10.39 6.80
N VAL A 98 5.46 -10.37 5.99
CA VAL A 98 5.32 -9.46 4.86
C VAL A 98 4.03 -8.67 5.05
N VAL A 99 4.16 -7.36 5.11
CA VAL A 99 3.04 -6.42 5.20
C VAL A 99 2.65 -5.98 3.80
N VAL A 100 1.35 -6.06 3.51
CA VAL A 100 0.77 -5.60 2.24
C VAL A 100 -0.10 -4.38 2.48
N ARG A 101 0.11 -3.35 1.66
CA ARG A 101 -0.74 -2.16 1.56
C ARG A 101 -1.07 -1.88 0.11
N SER A 102 -2.19 -1.21 -0.12
CA SER A 102 -2.67 -0.91 -1.45
C SER A 102 -3.25 0.49 -1.54
N ILE A 103 -3.10 1.07 -2.71
CA ILE A 103 -3.83 2.27 -3.10
C ILE A 103 -4.33 2.09 -4.52
N ARG A 104 -5.55 2.57 -4.75
CA ARG A 104 -6.18 2.69 -6.05
C ARG A 104 -6.34 4.17 -6.36
N GLU A 105 -5.97 4.50 -7.58
CA GLU A 105 -6.15 5.82 -8.15
C GLU A 105 -6.92 5.70 -9.46
N VAL A 106 -7.94 6.54 -9.61
CA VAL A 106 -8.74 6.63 -10.83
C VAL A 106 -8.64 8.07 -11.29
N HIS A 107 -7.88 8.27 -12.35
CA HIS A 107 -7.70 9.54 -13.02
C HIS A 107 -9.03 10.02 -13.61
N ASP A 108 -9.21 11.33 -13.59
CA ASP A 108 -10.30 12.00 -14.28
C ASP A 108 -9.70 12.69 -15.50
N ARG A 109 -9.71 11.98 -16.64
CA ARG A 109 -9.50 12.44 -18.02
C ARG A 109 -8.68 13.75 -18.16
N GLY A 110 -7.39 13.69 -17.79
CA GLY A 110 -6.40 14.72 -18.15
C GLY A 110 -6.12 15.83 -17.13
N LYS A 111 -6.81 15.90 -15.97
CA LYS A 111 -6.40 16.82 -14.89
C LYS A 111 -5.47 16.12 -13.90
N HIS A 112 -4.16 16.22 -14.14
CA HIS A 112 -3.15 15.75 -13.18
C HIS A 112 -3.18 16.58 -11.89
N ARG A 113 -4.08 16.24 -10.95
CA ARG A 113 -4.16 16.86 -9.61
C ARG A 113 -3.22 16.23 -8.59
N GLY A 114 -2.21 15.48 -9.04
CA GLY A 114 -1.32 14.68 -8.19
C GLY A 114 -1.98 13.39 -7.71
N TRP A 115 -1.15 12.47 -7.23
CA TRP A 115 -1.58 11.18 -6.67
C TRP A 115 -2.27 11.41 -5.33
N VAL A 116 -3.58 11.20 -5.31
CA VAL A 116 -4.44 11.28 -4.12
C VAL A 116 -5.01 9.89 -3.91
N ARG A 117 -4.89 9.35 -2.69
CA ARG A 117 -5.56 8.09 -2.34
C ARG A 117 -7.06 8.29 -2.48
N ARG A 118 -7.63 7.71 -3.53
CA ARG A 118 -9.09 7.70 -3.73
C ARG A 118 -9.71 6.56 -2.94
N ASP A 119 -9.06 5.40 -2.97
CA ASP A 119 -9.49 4.20 -2.24
C ASP A 119 -8.34 3.19 -2.06
N ARG A 120 -8.56 2.13 -1.29
CA ARG A 120 -7.75 0.91 -1.30
C ARG A 120 -8.10 0.05 -2.52
N ALA A 121 -7.21 -0.87 -2.89
CA ALA A 121 -7.50 -1.89 -3.90
C ALA A 121 -8.04 -3.16 -3.21
N ASP A 122 -9.09 -3.01 -2.40
CA ASP A 122 -9.57 -4.06 -1.48
C ASP A 122 -9.94 -5.37 -2.20
N ASP A 123 -10.48 -5.26 -3.41
CA ASP A 123 -10.82 -6.38 -4.26
C ASP A 123 -9.57 -7.14 -4.77
N VAL A 124 -8.49 -6.42 -5.10
CA VAL A 124 -7.20 -7.04 -5.44
C VAL A 124 -6.59 -7.69 -4.21
N VAL A 125 -6.62 -7.01 -3.06
CA VAL A 125 -6.06 -7.53 -1.80
C VAL A 125 -6.82 -8.76 -1.31
N ALA A 126 -8.15 -8.80 -1.47
CA ALA A 126 -8.98 -9.95 -1.10
C ALA A 126 -8.60 -11.20 -1.91
N ASP A 127 -8.38 -11.06 -3.23
CA ASP A 127 -7.97 -12.18 -4.06
C ASP A 127 -6.56 -12.66 -3.74
N ILE A 128 -5.64 -11.75 -3.42
CA ILE A 128 -4.29 -12.10 -2.93
C ILE A 128 -4.42 -12.92 -1.63
N ASP A 129 -5.28 -12.50 -0.71
CA ASP A 129 -5.51 -13.20 0.56
C ASP A 129 -6.04 -14.62 0.33
N VAL A 130 -7.00 -14.80 -0.57
CA VAL A 130 -7.49 -16.14 -0.97
C VAL A 130 -6.37 -17.01 -1.52
N ARG A 131 -5.57 -16.48 -2.46
CA ARG A 131 -4.49 -17.23 -3.10
C ARG A 131 -3.34 -17.59 -2.14
N LEU A 132 -2.99 -16.69 -1.24
CA LEU A 132 -1.90 -16.93 -0.27
C LEU A 132 -2.31 -17.88 0.86
N ARG A 133 -3.60 -17.98 1.20
CA ARG A 133 -4.10 -18.91 2.22
C ARG A 133 -4.44 -20.31 1.70
N ALA A 134 -4.63 -20.47 0.39
CA ALA A 134 -4.93 -21.76 -0.22
C ALA A 134 -3.73 -22.73 -0.27
N HIS A 135 -2.55 -22.27 0.16
CA HIS A 135 -1.25 -22.93 0.03
C HIS A 135 -0.35 -22.57 1.23
#